data_AF-Q9N362-F1
#
_entry.id   AF-Q9N362-F1
#
_cell.length_a   1.000
_cell.length_b   1.000
_cell.length_c   1.000
_cell.angle_alpha   90.00
_cell.angle_beta   90.00
_cell.angle_gamma   90.00
#
_symmetry.space_group_name_H-M   'P 1'
#
loop_
_entity.id
_entity.type
_entity.pdbx_description
1 polymer ?
#
loop_
_entity_poly.entity_id
_entity_poly.type
_entity_poly.pdbx_seq_one_letter_code
_entity_poly.pdbx_strand_id
1 'polypeptide(L)'
;MPMYKLTPTFPPNFEVHPKIACYPVGSYHNPSFGGVGPSDAVQVESDPRKALEHKQLSLIEQLKAQTEELKKLLVSLGEAGKAERSAQKPAEKAPKEPEKSAGAASSAPGVPGAPAKLDKDAKKEARKAAKAEAVKKLASGEAPPQKSAKKTVNSTPWTVQDDRKTWETNLTLTVNLPTSLVAYEPQEQLKNATLTVRDVDLPWARALAKVGASRGVSFEGEVKNQTKEKKSSLKVVKGPAPSLQLEKTTVKSLQTIWKLLGSSLGLFSRRPQQVLSASHQAIWLGKAEQILAGSCDQSFVTREASQFLARFDSLSSQWEVCVADIVFRSLLNLGEHLPNNVELWAKKIDALIV
;
A
#
# COMPACT_ATOMS: atom_id res chain seq x y z
N MET A 1 -42.52 -35.23 -19.10
CA MET A 1 -42.57 -33.93 -18.42
C MET A 1 -42.28 -32.85 -19.45
N PRO A 2 -43.21 -31.96 -19.80
CA PRO A 2 -42.94 -30.89 -20.73
C PRO A 2 -42.08 -29.83 -20.03
N MET A 3 -40.85 -29.66 -20.50
CA MET A 3 -39.88 -28.68 -20.03
C MET A 3 -40.38 -27.28 -20.41
N TYR A 4 -40.38 -26.33 -19.47
CA TYR A 4 -40.84 -24.96 -19.70
C TYR A 4 -40.06 -24.33 -20.86
N LYS A 5 -40.77 -23.93 -21.92
CA LYS A 5 -40.19 -23.28 -23.10
C LYS A 5 -40.25 -21.77 -22.89
N LEU A 6 -39.13 -21.15 -22.51
CA LEU A 6 -39.02 -19.70 -22.43
C LEU A 6 -39.10 -19.09 -23.83
N THR A 7 -40.05 -18.18 -24.04
CA THR A 7 -40.18 -17.43 -25.29
C THR A 7 -39.05 -16.37 -25.34
N PRO A 8 -38.24 -16.32 -26.41
CA PRO A 8 -37.20 -15.30 -26.52
C PRO A 8 -37.83 -13.90 -26.55
N THR A 9 -37.30 -12.99 -25.73
CA THR A 9 -37.74 -11.57 -25.64
C THR A 9 -37.42 -10.75 -26.88
N PHE A 10 -36.58 -11.28 -27.77
CA PHE A 10 -36.22 -10.63 -29.02
C PHE A 10 -36.46 -11.61 -30.19
N PRO A 11 -37.03 -11.15 -31.32
CA PRO A 11 -37.11 -11.93 -32.54
C PRO A 11 -35.72 -12.48 -32.93
N PRO A 12 -35.63 -13.66 -33.56
CA PRO A 12 -34.34 -14.24 -33.98
C PRO A 12 -33.55 -13.35 -34.96
N ASN A 13 -34.19 -12.33 -35.54
CA ASN A 13 -33.59 -11.36 -36.45
C ASN A 13 -33.36 -9.99 -35.79
N PHE A 14 -33.41 -9.89 -34.46
CA PHE A 14 -33.19 -8.62 -33.76
C PHE A 14 -31.69 -8.34 -33.62
N GLU A 15 -31.20 -7.47 -34.49
CA GLU A 15 -29.82 -6.97 -34.43
C GLU A 15 -29.71 -5.89 -33.35
N VAL A 16 -29.02 -6.20 -32.25
CA VAL A 16 -28.76 -5.24 -31.17
C VAL A 16 -27.61 -4.34 -31.60
N HIS A 17 -27.92 -3.11 -32.02
CA HIS A 17 -26.91 -2.08 -32.15
C HIS A 17 -26.67 -1.43 -30.78
N PRO A 18 -25.52 -1.67 -30.11
CA PRO A 18 -25.23 -0.99 -28.85
C PRO A 18 -25.21 0.51 -29.10
N LYS A 19 -26.05 1.25 -28.38
CA LYS A 19 -25.99 2.71 -28.37
C LYS A 19 -24.59 3.08 -27.86
N ILE A 20 -23.77 3.66 -28.73
CA ILE A 20 -22.40 4.06 -28.41
C ILE A 20 -22.48 5.13 -27.31
N ALA A 21 -22.42 4.70 -26.04
CA ALA A 21 -22.50 5.57 -24.87
C ALA A 21 -21.14 6.20 -24.53
N CYS A 22 -20.08 5.81 -25.25
CA CYS A 22 -18.72 6.29 -25.04
C CYS A 22 -18.26 7.03 -26.30
N TYR A 23 -17.93 8.30 -26.18
CA TYR A 23 -17.24 9.06 -27.22
C TYR A 23 -15.98 8.30 -27.65
N PRO A 24 -15.68 8.20 -28.96
CA PRO A 24 -14.45 7.59 -29.42
C PRO A 24 -13.28 8.45 -28.93
N VAL A 25 -12.45 7.89 -28.04
CA VAL A 25 -11.16 8.48 -27.71
C VAL A 25 -10.22 8.11 -28.85
N GLY A 26 -9.70 9.12 -29.56
CA GLY A 26 -8.74 8.92 -30.64
C GLY A 26 -7.57 8.06 -30.16
N SER A 27 -7.24 7.01 -30.92
CA SER A 27 -6.10 6.15 -30.61
C SER A 27 -4.81 6.94 -30.72
N TYR A 28 -4.05 7.03 -29.63
CA TYR A 28 -2.71 7.64 -29.61
C TYR A 28 -1.72 6.96 -30.56
N HIS A 29 -2.00 5.71 -30.95
CA HIS A 29 -1.16 4.91 -31.82
C HIS A 29 -1.53 5.00 -33.30
N ASN A 30 -2.63 5.69 -33.64
CA ASN A 30 -3.00 5.95 -35.03
C ASN A 30 -3.77 7.27 -35.16
N PRO A 31 -3.07 8.42 -35.30
CA PRO A 31 -3.72 9.71 -35.49
C PRO A 31 -4.57 9.78 -36.77
N SER A 32 -4.43 8.82 -37.68
CA SER A 32 -5.11 8.78 -38.97
C SER A 32 -6.55 8.22 -38.92
N PHE A 33 -7.03 7.75 -37.77
CA PHE A 33 -8.36 7.12 -37.65
C PHE A 33 -9.44 8.00 -36.99
N GLY A 34 -9.12 9.26 -36.69
CA GLY A 34 -10.04 10.22 -36.03
C GLY A 34 -10.76 11.19 -36.97
N GLY A 35 -10.74 10.93 -38.28
CA GLY A 35 -11.24 11.84 -39.30
C GLY A 35 -12.69 11.60 -39.71
N VAL A 36 -13.51 12.63 -39.48
CA VAL A 36 -14.66 13.05 -40.31
C VAL A 36 -16.02 12.42 -39.99
N GLY A 37 -16.89 13.30 -39.49
CA GLY A 37 -18.33 13.20 -39.54
C GLY A 37 -18.97 14.33 -38.73
N PRO A 38 -19.07 15.56 -39.28
CA PRO A 38 -19.74 16.66 -38.58
C PRO A 38 -21.24 16.41 -38.62
N SER A 39 -21.86 16.27 -37.46
CA SER A 39 -23.32 16.21 -37.34
C SER A 39 -23.74 17.26 -36.32
N ASP A 40 -24.45 18.24 -36.84
CA ASP A 40 -25.10 19.36 -36.18
C ASP A 40 -25.78 19.00 -34.87
N ALA A 41 -25.39 19.69 -33.79
CA ALA A 41 -26.29 20.18 -32.74
C ALA A 41 -25.47 21.08 -31.81
N VAL A 42 -25.31 22.34 -32.20
CA VAL A 42 -24.87 23.43 -31.33
C VAL A 42 -25.92 23.57 -30.21
N GLN A 43 -25.66 22.98 -29.05
CA GLN A 43 -26.26 23.44 -27.80
C GLN A 43 -25.19 24.23 -27.05
N VAL A 44 -25.52 25.52 -26.93
CA VAL A 44 -24.85 26.58 -26.19
C VAL A 44 -23.97 26.04 -25.06
N GLU A 45 -22.67 26.24 -25.23
CA GLU A 45 -21.61 26.03 -24.24
C GLU A 45 -21.96 26.68 -22.91
N SER A 46 -22.45 25.87 -21.98
CA SER A 46 -22.32 26.12 -20.55
C SER A 46 -20.98 25.55 -20.14
N ASP A 47 -20.00 26.43 -19.93
CA ASP A 47 -18.68 26.10 -19.37
C ASP A 47 -18.82 25.05 -18.24
N PRO A 48 -18.27 23.83 -18.39
CA PRO A 48 -18.44 22.76 -17.41
C PRO A 48 -17.93 23.16 -16.03
N ARG A 49 -17.00 24.12 -15.95
CA ARG A 49 -16.55 24.69 -14.68
C ARG A 49 -17.66 25.49 -13.99
N LYS A 50 -18.38 26.34 -14.73
CA LYS A 50 -19.52 27.11 -14.19
C LYS A 50 -20.67 26.21 -13.75
N ALA A 51 -20.94 25.14 -14.49
CA ALA A 51 -21.96 24.16 -14.09
C ALA A 51 -21.59 23.45 -12.77
N LEU A 52 -20.30 23.11 -12.59
CA LEU A 52 -19.80 22.52 -11.36
C LEU A 52 -19.87 23.51 -10.18
N GLU A 53 -19.45 24.76 -10.39
CA GLU A 53 -19.50 25.84 -9.39
C GLU A 53 -20.94 26.09 -8.91
N HIS A 54 -21.90 26.16 -9.85
CA HIS A 54 -23.31 26.35 -9.49
C HIS A 54 -23.86 25.16 -8.68
N LYS A 55 -23.43 23.94 -9.00
CA LYS A 55 -23.83 22.74 -8.27
C LYS A 55 -23.21 22.69 -6.87
N GLN A 56 -21.97 23.14 -6.71
CA GLN A 56 -21.29 23.28 -5.42
C GLN A 56 -21.98 24.32 -4.53
N LEU A 57 -22.32 25.50 -5.09
CA LEU A 57 -23.05 26.54 -4.36
C LEU A 57 -24.43 26.05 -3.88
N SER A 58 -25.19 25.36 -4.74
CA SER A 58 -26.49 24.79 -4.38
C SER A 58 -26.39 23.76 -3.24
N LEU A 59 -25.36 22.89 -3.27
CA LEU A 59 -25.10 21.92 -2.19
C LEU A 59 -24.73 22.60 -0.86
N ILE A 60 -23.95 23.69 -0.90
CA ILE A 60 -23.59 24.46 0.30
C ILE A 60 -24.84 25.10 0.93
N GLU A 61 -25.75 25.64 0.11
CA GLU A 61 -27.02 26.19 0.59
C GLU A 61 -27.91 25.12 1.22
N GLN A 62 -28.02 23.94 0.60
CA GLN A 62 -28.77 22.81 1.15
C GLN A 62 -28.20 22.34 2.50
N LEU A 63 -26.88 22.21 2.62
CA LEU A 63 -26.22 21.84 3.87
C LEU A 63 -26.44 22.88 4.98
N LYS A 64 -26.40 24.17 4.65
CA LYS A 64 -26.72 25.25 5.61
C LYS A 64 -28.17 25.15 6.10
N ALA A 65 -29.12 24.94 5.19
CA ALA A 65 -30.53 24.77 5.55
C ALA A 65 -30.75 23.57 6.47
N GLN A 66 -30.14 22.42 6.15
CA GLN A 66 -30.21 21.22 7.00
C GLN A 66 -29.54 21.42 8.37
N THR A 67 -28.44 22.18 8.43
CA THR A 67 -27.76 22.47 9.70
C THR A 67 -28.64 23.35 10.61
N GLU A 68 -29.35 24.32 10.06
CA GLU A 68 -30.29 25.16 10.81
C GLU A 68 -31.54 24.37 11.27
N GLU A 69 -32.02 23.45 10.44
CA GLU A 69 -33.10 22.53 10.83
C GLU A 69 -32.68 21.61 12.00
N LEU A 70 -31.45 21.08 11.94
CA LEU A 70 -30.91 20.21 12.98
C LEU A 70 -30.63 20.97 14.29
N LYS A 71 -30.21 22.25 14.22
CA LYS A 71 -30.12 23.14 15.39
C LYS A 71 -31.50 23.38 16.02
N LYS A 72 -32.54 23.64 15.23
CA LYS A 72 -33.91 23.81 15.75
C LYS A 72 -34.40 22.55 16.48
N LEU A 73 -34.13 21.37 15.92
CA LEU A 73 -34.47 20.08 16.54
C LEU A 73 -33.66 19.81 17.82
N LEU A 74 -32.39 20.21 17.88
CA LEU A 74 -31.58 20.07 19.09
C LEU A 74 -32.06 20.99 20.22
N VAL A 75 -32.51 22.21 19.90
CA VAL A 75 -33.10 23.12 20.90
C VAL A 75 -34.42 22.55 21.43
N SER A 76 -35.29 22.02 20.56
CA SER A 76 -36.55 21.42 21.01
C SER A 76 -36.34 20.16 21.85
N LEU A 77 -35.33 19.32 21.55
CA LEU A 77 -34.94 18.20 22.41
C LEU A 77 -34.33 18.66 23.74
N GLY A 78 -33.56 19.76 23.74
CA GLY A 78 -32.98 20.34 24.94
C GLY A 78 -34.03 20.91 25.91
N GLU A 79 -35.12 21.46 25.38
CA GLU A 79 -36.25 21.92 26.17
C GLU A 79 -37.10 20.74 26.69
N ALA A 80 -37.28 19.67 25.91
CA ALA A 80 -37.93 18.45 26.39
C ALA A 80 -37.12 17.74 27.50
N GLY A 81 -35.78 17.77 27.42
CA GLY A 81 -34.91 17.10 28.40
C GLY A 81 -34.81 17.77 29.78
N LYS A 82 -35.26 19.02 29.93
CA LYS A 82 -35.24 19.71 31.24
C LYS A 82 -36.36 19.28 32.18
N ALA A 83 -37.37 18.56 31.70
CA ALA A 83 -38.50 18.16 32.53
C ALA A 83 -38.22 16.93 33.44
N GLU A 84 -37.24 16.06 33.13
CA GLU A 84 -37.11 14.76 33.83
C GLU A 84 -35.86 14.60 34.73
N ARG A 85 -35.06 15.64 34.93
CA ARG A 85 -33.91 15.58 35.85
C ARG A 85 -34.22 16.15 37.23
N SER A 86 -34.97 15.40 38.04
CA SER A 86 -34.96 15.59 39.49
C SER A 86 -35.25 14.29 40.24
N ALA A 87 -34.26 13.39 40.34
CA ALA A 87 -34.11 12.55 41.54
C ALA A 87 -32.83 11.68 41.45
N GLN A 88 -31.86 12.07 42.28
CA GLN A 88 -31.01 11.18 43.07
C GLN A 88 -29.84 10.45 42.38
N LYS A 89 -28.68 11.05 42.62
CA LYS A 89 -27.29 10.54 42.58
C LYS A 89 -26.70 10.84 43.99
N PRO A 90 -25.43 10.56 44.32
CA PRO A 90 -24.65 9.32 44.58
C PRO A 90 -24.02 9.30 46.00
N ALA A 91 -23.21 8.28 46.34
CA ALA A 91 -21.95 8.40 47.11
C ALA A 91 -21.24 7.01 47.08
N GLU A 92 -20.06 6.76 46.49
CA GLU A 92 -18.70 7.28 46.69
C GLU A 92 -17.95 6.67 47.91
N LYS A 93 -16.90 5.86 47.68
CA LYS A 93 -15.49 6.10 48.08
C LYS A 93 -14.59 4.84 48.00
N ALA A 94 -13.38 5.07 47.48
CA ALA A 94 -12.23 4.16 47.31
C ALA A 94 -11.23 4.35 48.50
N PRO A 95 -9.87 4.20 48.42
CA PRO A 95 -8.90 3.38 47.65
C PRO A 95 -7.68 2.87 48.51
N LYS A 96 -6.64 2.31 47.83
CA LYS A 96 -5.15 2.27 48.09
C LYS A 96 -4.54 0.85 48.25
N GLU A 97 -3.64 0.31 47.40
CA GLU A 97 -2.22 0.63 46.99
C GLU A 97 -1.12 -0.01 47.91
N PRO A 98 0.17 -0.19 47.49
CA PRO A 98 0.77 -1.18 46.56
C PRO A 98 2.10 -1.82 47.12
N GLU A 99 2.91 -2.49 46.26
CA GLU A 99 4.42 -2.64 46.24
C GLU A 99 4.92 -4.06 45.83
N LYS A 100 5.63 -4.19 44.69
CA LYS A 100 7.10 -4.47 44.46
C LYS A 100 7.56 -5.87 44.96
N SER A 101 8.41 -6.69 44.32
CA SER A 101 9.60 -6.55 43.46
C SER A 101 10.00 -7.98 42.95
N ALA A 102 10.37 -8.22 41.68
CA ALA A 102 11.73 -8.31 41.09
C ALA A 102 12.45 -9.69 41.12
N GLY A 103 13.15 -10.01 40.01
CA GLY A 103 14.17 -11.08 39.84
C GLY A 103 13.81 -12.13 38.77
N ALA A 104 14.26 -12.11 37.50
CA ALA A 104 15.62 -12.26 36.91
C ALA A 104 16.25 -13.66 37.18
N ALA A 105 16.93 -14.40 36.29
CA ALA A 105 17.32 -14.29 34.88
C ALA A 105 18.03 -15.60 34.43
N SER A 106 18.04 -15.86 33.11
CA SER A 106 19.06 -16.55 32.26
C SER A 106 19.53 -17.98 32.64
N SER A 107 19.96 -18.87 31.74
CA SER A 107 20.80 -18.72 30.54
C SER A 107 20.82 -20.03 29.72
N ALA A 108 21.11 -19.88 28.42
CA ALA A 108 21.18 -20.90 27.35
C ALA A 108 22.58 -21.60 27.28
N PRO A 109 23.14 -22.03 26.12
CA PRO A 109 22.67 -22.79 24.93
C PRO A 109 23.63 -23.96 24.52
N GLY A 110 23.26 -24.79 23.52
CA GLY A 110 24.19 -25.73 22.83
C GLY A 110 23.58 -26.36 21.57
N VAL A 111 24.33 -26.40 20.47
CA VAL A 111 23.97 -26.55 19.02
C VAL A 111 24.74 -27.77 18.46
N PRO A 112 24.68 -28.20 17.17
CA PRO A 112 23.64 -28.81 16.33
C PRO A 112 24.06 -30.19 15.68
N GLY A 113 23.15 -30.84 14.93
CA GLY A 113 23.50 -31.87 13.92
C GLY A 113 22.28 -32.48 13.20
N ALA A 114 22.16 -32.25 11.88
CA ALA A 114 21.16 -32.81 10.95
C ALA A 114 21.61 -34.21 10.43
N PRO A 115 20.88 -35.00 9.59
CA PRO A 115 19.69 -34.66 8.78
C PRO A 115 18.59 -35.75 8.57
N ALA A 116 17.44 -35.28 8.05
CA ALA A 116 16.59 -35.88 7.00
C ALA A 116 15.87 -37.24 7.17
N LYS A 117 14.59 -37.20 6.73
CA LYS A 117 13.67 -38.26 6.29
C LYS A 117 12.99 -39.09 7.39
N LEU A 118 11.76 -38.69 7.70
CA LEU A 118 10.53 -39.52 7.89
C LEU A 118 9.59 -38.71 8.78
N ASP A 119 8.47 -38.22 8.24
CA ASP A 119 7.21 -37.93 8.95
C ASP A 119 6.34 -36.96 8.15
N LYS A 120 5.71 -37.46 7.09
CA LYS A 120 4.63 -36.77 6.39
C LYS A 120 3.23 -37.22 6.84
N ASP A 121 3.12 -38.30 7.62
CA ASP A 121 1.83 -38.87 8.04
C ASP A 121 1.43 -38.55 9.50
N ALA A 122 2.36 -38.18 10.39
CA ALA A 122 2.02 -37.78 11.75
C ALA A 122 1.41 -36.35 11.87
N LYS A 123 1.54 -35.49 10.84
CA LYS A 123 1.10 -34.08 10.89
C LYS A 123 -0.37 -33.86 10.51
N LYS A 124 -1.07 -34.91 10.01
CA LYS A 124 -2.51 -34.84 9.68
C LYS A 124 -3.43 -35.31 10.83
N GLU A 125 -2.96 -36.14 11.76
CA GLU A 125 -3.76 -36.54 12.94
C GLU A 125 -3.71 -35.54 14.10
N ALA A 126 -2.56 -34.88 14.34
CA ALA A 126 -2.45 -33.85 15.38
C ALA A 126 -3.35 -32.61 15.14
N ARG A 127 -3.79 -32.39 13.89
CA ARG A 127 -4.67 -31.27 13.51
C ARG A 127 -6.17 -31.60 13.58
N LYS A 128 -6.53 -32.88 13.78
CA LYS A 128 -7.92 -33.33 14.01
C LYS A 128 -8.24 -33.43 15.51
N ALA A 129 -7.26 -33.73 16.36
CA ALA A 129 -7.43 -33.73 17.82
C ALA A 129 -7.58 -32.32 18.42
N ALA A 130 -6.84 -31.31 17.92
CA ALA A 130 -6.91 -29.94 18.43
C ALA A 130 -8.21 -29.18 18.06
N LYS A 131 -9.00 -29.71 17.11
CA LYS A 131 -10.31 -29.14 16.72
C LYS A 131 -11.50 -29.77 17.46
N ALA A 132 -11.29 -30.90 18.16
CA ALA A 132 -12.34 -31.59 18.91
C ALA A 132 -12.41 -31.16 20.39
N GLU A 133 -11.33 -30.63 20.99
CA GLU A 133 -11.37 -30.10 22.36
C GLU A 133 -11.88 -28.66 22.47
N ALA A 134 -11.84 -27.86 21.39
CA ALA A 134 -12.31 -26.48 21.40
C ALA A 134 -13.85 -26.32 21.37
N VAL A 135 -14.60 -27.41 21.12
CA VAL A 135 -16.07 -27.39 21.04
C VAL A 135 -16.74 -27.93 22.32
N LYS A 136 -15.98 -28.58 23.22
CA LYS A 136 -16.56 -29.24 24.42
C LYS A 136 -16.48 -28.43 25.72
N LYS A 137 -15.92 -27.20 25.71
CA LYS A 137 -15.82 -26.33 26.90
C LYS A 137 -16.91 -25.25 27.01
N LEU A 138 -17.97 -25.32 26.19
CA LEU A 138 -19.07 -24.34 26.15
C LEU A 138 -20.38 -24.82 26.83
N ALA A 139 -20.39 -25.94 27.56
CA ALA A 139 -21.65 -26.61 27.94
C ALA A 139 -21.79 -27.05 29.42
N SER A 140 -21.06 -26.48 30.37
CA SER A 140 -21.35 -26.72 31.80
C SER A 140 -20.97 -25.53 32.65
N GLY A 141 -21.95 -24.68 32.94
CA GLY A 141 -21.83 -23.66 33.96
C GLY A 141 -21.88 -24.27 35.36
N GLU A 142 -20.89 -23.96 36.19
CA GLU A 142 -21.13 -23.70 37.60
C GLU A 142 -20.02 -22.80 38.14
N ALA A 143 -20.43 -21.88 39.03
CA ALA A 143 -19.78 -20.63 39.34
C ALA A 143 -18.86 -20.71 40.59
N PRO A 144 -18.06 -19.65 40.88
CA PRO A 144 -16.74 -19.72 41.52
C PRO A 144 -16.72 -19.22 42.98
N PRO A 145 -15.52 -19.03 43.56
CA PRO A 145 -15.12 -17.67 43.96
C PRO A 145 -13.66 -17.36 43.55
N GLN A 146 -13.41 -16.47 42.60
CA GLN A 146 -13.14 -15.02 42.76
C GLN A 146 -12.08 -14.63 43.81
N LYS A 147 -10.90 -14.22 43.30
CA LYS A 147 -10.23 -12.91 43.50
C LYS A 147 -8.91 -12.91 42.71
N SER A 148 -8.87 -12.27 41.53
CA SER A 148 -8.45 -10.87 41.25
C SER A 148 -6.98 -10.81 40.82
N ALA A 149 -6.53 -10.18 39.73
CA ALA A 149 -7.14 -9.10 38.95
C ALA A 149 -6.81 -9.23 37.45
N LYS A 150 -7.84 -8.93 36.66
CA LYS A 150 -7.93 -8.90 35.21
C LYS A 150 -6.97 -7.88 34.58
N LYS A 151 -6.12 -8.34 33.67
CA LYS A 151 -5.70 -7.53 32.53
C LYS A 151 -6.67 -7.87 31.39
N THR A 152 -7.61 -6.96 31.16
CA THR A 152 -8.62 -7.06 30.11
C THR A 152 -7.91 -7.23 28.79
N VAL A 153 -8.04 -8.41 28.20
CA VAL A 153 -7.81 -8.62 26.77
C VAL A 153 -8.87 -7.78 26.07
N ASN A 154 -8.53 -6.53 25.75
CA ASN A 154 -9.28 -5.77 24.77
C ASN A 154 -9.07 -6.48 23.44
N SER A 155 -9.97 -7.42 23.17
CA SER A 155 -10.32 -7.87 21.83
C SER A 155 -10.91 -6.65 21.12
N THR A 156 -10.04 -5.74 20.67
CA THR A 156 -10.43 -4.70 19.73
C THR A 156 -10.90 -5.44 18.48
N PRO A 157 -12.18 -5.33 18.06
CA PRO A 157 -12.59 -5.85 16.78
C PRO A 157 -11.67 -5.22 15.73
N TRP A 158 -11.03 -6.05 14.90
CA TRP A 158 -10.27 -5.60 13.76
C TRP A 158 -11.25 -4.89 12.83
N THR A 159 -11.38 -3.59 13.02
CA THR A 159 -12.14 -2.74 12.12
C THR A 159 -11.14 -2.40 11.03
N VAL A 160 -11.36 -2.91 9.83
CA VAL A 160 -10.63 -2.43 8.65
C VAL A 160 -11.08 -0.99 8.47
N GLN A 161 -10.35 -0.05 9.09
CA GLN A 161 -10.38 1.33 8.64
C GLN A 161 -9.80 1.27 7.24
N ASP A 162 -10.68 1.45 6.26
CA ASP A 162 -10.29 1.70 4.88
C ASP A 162 -9.51 3.02 4.93
N ASP A 163 -8.18 2.93 5.08
CA ASP A 163 -7.22 4.04 5.15
C ASP A 163 -7.14 4.72 3.78
N ARG A 164 -8.27 5.23 3.30
CA ARG A 164 -8.36 6.17 2.18
C ARG A 164 -7.87 7.56 2.58
N LYS A 165 -7.23 7.72 3.73
CA LYS A 165 -6.72 9.01 4.20
C LYS A 165 -5.21 8.99 4.12
N THR A 166 -4.67 9.87 3.29
CA THR A 166 -3.26 10.22 3.32
C THR A 166 -2.87 10.73 4.71
N TRP A 167 -1.72 10.28 5.21
CA TRP A 167 -1.19 10.68 6.52
C TRP A 167 -0.85 12.18 6.59
N GLU A 168 -0.65 12.83 5.45
CA GLU A 168 -0.39 14.28 5.38
C GLU A 168 -1.65 15.13 5.19
N THR A 169 -2.68 14.65 4.46
CA THR A 169 -3.79 15.52 4.00
C THR A 169 -5.19 15.11 4.44
N ASN A 170 -5.42 13.95 5.08
CA ASN A 170 -6.76 13.49 5.52
C ASN A 170 -7.84 13.45 4.41
N LEU A 171 -7.44 13.52 3.14
CA LEU A 171 -8.37 13.56 1.99
C LEU A 171 -8.71 12.14 1.55
N THR A 172 -10.01 11.85 1.39
CA THR A 172 -10.56 10.55 0.97
C THR A 172 -10.62 10.35 -0.55
N LEU A 173 -10.24 11.38 -1.32
CA LEU A 173 -10.21 11.37 -2.79
C LEU A 173 -8.77 11.59 -3.24
N THR A 174 -8.07 10.48 -3.47
CA THR A 174 -6.63 10.43 -3.80
C THR A 174 -6.31 10.73 -5.26
N VAL A 175 -7.33 10.81 -6.13
CA VAL A 175 -7.18 10.83 -7.60
C VAL A 175 -6.43 12.07 -8.14
N ASN A 176 -6.29 13.13 -7.35
CA ASN A 176 -5.66 14.39 -7.79
C ASN A 176 -4.41 14.78 -6.99
N LEU A 177 -3.88 13.89 -6.15
CA LEU A 177 -2.64 14.22 -5.45
C LEU A 177 -1.45 14.09 -6.42
N PRO A 178 -0.59 15.12 -6.50
CA PRO A 178 0.61 15.03 -7.31
C PRO A 178 1.46 13.86 -6.79
N THR A 179 1.83 12.96 -7.70
CA THR A 179 2.73 11.85 -7.37
C THR A 179 4.03 12.43 -6.82
N SER A 180 4.46 11.98 -5.65
CA SER A 180 5.70 12.41 -5.02
C SER A 180 6.55 11.22 -4.59
N LEU A 181 7.86 11.44 -4.53
CA LEU A 181 8.78 10.48 -3.91
C LEU A 181 8.61 10.52 -2.40
N VAL A 182 8.39 9.34 -1.80
CA VAL A 182 8.26 9.26 -0.35
C VAL A 182 9.53 9.76 0.34
N ALA A 183 9.31 10.43 1.47
CA ALA A 183 10.34 10.90 2.37
C ALA A 183 10.06 10.35 3.79
N TYR A 184 10.28 9.05 4.00
CA TYR A 184 10.16 8.47 5.32
C TYR A 184 11.26 8.99 6.25
N GLU A 185 10.85 9.52 7.39
CA GLU A 185 11.74 9.85 8.51
C GLU A 185 11.62 8.79 9.61
N PRO A 186 12.69 8.47 10.37
CA PRO A 186 14.08 8.86 10.12
C PRO A 186 14.69 8.06 8.97
N GLN A 187 15.62 8.68 8.24
CA GLN A 187 16.47 8.01 7.26
C GLN A 187 17.55 7.19 7.98
N GLU A 188 17.76 5.93 7.57
CA GLU A 188 18.83 5.09 8.11
C GLU A 188 20.20 5.56 7.56
N GLN A 189 21.11 5.99 8.43
CA GLN A 189 22.45 6.41 7.99
C GLN A 189 23.35 5.18 7.80
N LEU A 190 23.73 4.89 6.56
CA LEU A 190 24.58 3.73 6.22
C LEU A 190 26.08 3.96 6.47
N LYS A 191 26.46 5.11 7.06
CA LYS A 191 27.85 5.55 7.26
C LYS A 191 28.70 5.32 6.00
N ASN A 192 29.67 4.41 6.06
CA ASN A 192 30.51 3.95 4.96
C ASN A 192 30.08 2.54 4.58
N ALA A 193 29.41 2.43 3.44
CA ALA A 193 28.91 1.16 2.92
C ALA A 193 29.58 0.83 1.58
N THR A 194 29.86 -0.45 1.32
CA THR A 194 30.35 -0.91 0.01
C THR A 194 29.31 -1.81 -0.65
N LEU A 195 28.77 -1.37 -1.78
CA LEU A 195 27.85 -2.13 -2.60
C LEU A 195 28.62 -2.79 -3.75
N THR A 196 28.66 -4.12 -3.75
CA THR A 196 29.07 -4.92 -4.90
C THR A 196 27.87 -5.15 -5.81
N VAL A 197 28.02 -4.87 -7.12
CA VAL A 197 26.98 -5.04 -8.14
C VAL A 197 27.49 -5.86 -9.33
N ARG A 198 26.61 -6.60 -9.98
CA ARG A 198 26.87 -7.18 -11.32
C ARG A 198 26.56 -6.15 -12.40
N ASP A 199 26.94 -6.42 -13.65
CA ASP A 199 26.59 -5.52 -14.76
C ASP A 199 25.08 -5.34 -14.94
N VAL A 200 24.30 -6.41 -14.73
CA VAL A 200 22.82 -6.37 -14.75
C VAL A 200 22.20 -5.52 -13.64
N ASP A 201 22.96 -5.24 -12.58
CA ASP A 201 22.49 -4.48 -11.41
C ASP A 201 22.76 -2.97 -11.54
N LEU A 202 23.56 -2.56 -12.53
CA LEU A 202 23.90 -1.15 -12.75
C LEU A 202 22.70 -0.22 -13.03
N PRO A 203 21.65 -0.63 -13.79
CA PRO A 203 20.52 0.25 -14.09
C PRO A 203 19.80 0.74 -12.83
N TRP A 204 19.48 -0.16 -11.90
CA TRP A 204 18.80 0.22 -10.65
C TRP A 204 19.72 1.00 -9.72
N ALA A 205 21.01 0.67 -9.67
CA ALA A 205 21.98 1.41 -8.86
C ALA A 205 22.11 2.87 -9.33
N ARG A 206 22.12 3.12 -10.64
CA ARG A 206 22.11 4.47 -11.23
C ARG A 206 20.81 5.22 -10.91
N ALA A 207 19.67 4.55 -10.99
CA ALA A 207 18.39 5.17 -10.66
C ALA A 207 18.33 5.61 -9.18
N LEU A 208 18.81 4.76 -8.26
CA LEU A 208 18.92 5.12 -6.84
C LEU A 208 19.93 6.23 -6.60
N ALA A 209 21.05 6.28 -7.34
CA ALA A 209 22.04 7.35 -7.20
C ALA A 209 21.49 8.73 -7.58
N LYS A 210 20.60 8.80 -8.57
CA LYS A 210 19.91 10.05 -8.92
C LYS A 210 19.03 10.54 -7.75
N VAL A 211 18.24 9.65 -7.14
CA VAL A 211 17.47 10.00 -5.93
C VAL A 211 18.37 10.31 -4.73
N GLY A 212 19.51 9.63 -4.61
CA GLY A 212 20.49 9.89 -3.56
C GLY A 212 21.05 11.32 -3.57
N ALA A 213 21.18 11.93 -4.75
CA ALA A 213 21.69 13.29 -4.89
C ALA A 213 20.79 14.33 -4.18
N SER A 214 19.47 14.15 -4.24
CA SER A 214 18.50 15.02 -3.56
C SER A 214 18.31 14.68 -2.07
N ARG A 215 18.66 13.46 -1.65
CA ARG A 215 18.47 12.95 -0.27
C ARG A 215 19.72 12.99 0.60
N GLY A 216 20.86 13.42 0.07
CA GLY A 216 22.11 13.54 0.83
C GLY A 216 22.94 12.24 0.91
N VAL A 217 22.74 11.31 -0.03
CA VAL A 217 23.48 10.04 -0.09
C VAL A 217 24.43 10.06 -1.28
N SER A 218 25.74 10.05 -1.01
CA SER A 218 26.76 10.08 -2.06
C SER A 218 27.12 8.67 -2.54
N PHE A 219 27.01 8.44 -3.84
CA PHE A 219 27.45 7.24 -4.54
C PHE A 219 28.82 7.51 -5.16
N GLU A 220 29.78 6.61 -4.91
CA GLU A 220 31.16 6.73 -5.40
C GLU A 220 31.59 5.41 -6.07
N GLY A 221 32.45 5.46 -7.10
CA GLY A 221 32.94 4.28 -7.82
C GLY A 221 32.31 4.11 -9.21
N GLU A 222 31.74 2.95 -9.49
CA GLU A 222 31.11 2.60 -10.78
C GLU A 222 29.85 3.40 -11.10
N VAL A 223 29.16 3.84 -10.04
CA VAL A 223 28.04 4.78 -10.12
C VAL A 223 28.43 5.98 -9.27
N LYS A 224 28.31 7.19 -9.84
CA LYS A 224 28.67 8.43 -9.18
C LYS A 224 27.50 9.41 -9.22
N ASN A 225 27.31 10.15 -8.13
CA ASN A 225 26.41 11.30 -8.08
C ASN A 225 27.11 12.51 -7.43
N GLN A 226 26.59 13.71 -7.68
CA GLN A 226 27.04 14.93 -7.03
C GLN A 226 26.04 15.30 -5.94
N THR A 227 26.49 15.37 -4.69
CA THR A 227 25.63 15.66 -3.52
C THR A 227 26.23 16.83 -2.74
N LYS A 228 25.41 17.83 -2.41
CA LYS A 228 25.85 19.03 -1.64
C LYS A 228 26.14 18.70 -0.17
N GLU A 229 25.32 17.85 0.45
CA GLU A 229 25.45 17.43 1.85
C GLU A 229 25.60 15.91 1.96
N LYS A 230 26.76 15.43 2.41
CA LYS A 230 27.03 13.99 2.53
C LYS A 230 26.57 13.46 3.89
N LYS A 231 25.33 12.94 3.98
CA LYS A 231 24.82 12.23 5.17
C LYS A 231 25.31 10.78 5.23
N SER A 232 25.51 10.13 4.08
CA SER A 232 26.01 8.75 3.98
C SER A 232 26.75 8.55 2.67
N SER A 233 27.77 7.69 2.67
CA SER A 233 28.58 7.38 1.49
C SER A 233 28.49 5.89 1.13
N LEU A 234 28.20 5.62 -0.14
CA LEU A 234 28.08 4.27 -0.70
C LEU A 234 29.09 4.09 -1.82
N LYS A 235 30.09 3.24 -1.61
CA LYS A 235 31.06 2.86 -2.63
C LYS A 235 30.51 1.71 -3.47
N VAL A 236 30.28 1.93 -4.76
CA VAL A 236 29.77 0.95 -5.72
C VAL A 236 30.94 0.33 -6.49
N VAL A 237 31.09 -0.99 -6.39
CA VAL A 237 32.17 -1.77 -7.01
C VAL A 237 31.56 -2.92 -7.82
N LYS A 238 32.13 -3.25 -8.98
CA LYS A 238 31.72 -4.44 -9.73
C LYS A 238 32.20 -5.72 -9.06
N GLY A 239 31.38 -6.76 -9.09
CA GLY A 239 31.78 -8.09 -8.62
C GLY A 239 30.87 -9.21 -9.12
N PRO A 240 31.19 -10.47 -8.78
CA PRO A 240 30.49 -11.64 -9.32
C PRO A 240 29.07 -11.81 -8.78
N ALA A 241 28.79 -11.29 -7.58
CA ALA A 241 27.50 -11.39 -6.93
C ALA A 241 27.15 -10.08 -6.20
N PRO A 242 25.87 -9.71 -6.15
CA PRO A 242 25.45 -8.52 -5.43
C PRO A 242 25.65 -8.72 -3.93
N SER A 243 26.31 -7.76 -3.28
CA SER A 243 26.46 -7.77 -1.83
C SER A 243 26.59 -6.36 -1.27
N LEU A 244 26.10 -6.13 -0.06
CA LEU A 244 26.26 -4.86 0.65
C LEU A 244 27.03 -5.12 1.94
N GLN A 245 28.20 -4.53 2.04
CA GLN A 245 29.04 -4.57 3.24
C GLN A 245 28.80 -3.30 4.06
N LEU A 246 28.30 -3.50 5.29
CA LEU A 246 28.02 -2.47 6.28
C LEU A 246 28.82 -2.79 7.54
N GLU A 247 29.86 -2.00 7.82
CA GLU A 247 30.77 -2.20 8.95
C GLU A 247 31.29 -3.66 9.06
N LYS A 248 30.67 -4.49 9.92
CA LYS A 248 31.02 -5.90 10.15
C LYS A 248 30.03 -6.90 9.54
N THR A 249 29.02 -6.43 8.83
CA THR A 249 27.92 -7.25 8.30
C THR A 249 27.91 -7.23 6.79
N THR A 250 27.68 -8.40 6.18
CA THR A 250 27.58 -8.54 4.73
C THR A 250 26.23 -9.12 4.37
N VAL A 251 25.45 -8.36 3.61
CA VAL A 251 24.13 -8.75 3.12
C VAL A 251 24.27 -9.21 1.67
N LYS A 252 23.76 -10.41 1.35
CA LYS A 252 23.82 -10.98 -0.01
C LYS A 252 22.47 -11.02 -0.74
N SER A 253 21.36 -10.83 -0.03
CA SER A 253 20.01 -10.84 -0.62
C SER A 253 19.69 -9.50 -1.26
N LEU A 254 19.34 -9.49 -2.55
CA LEU A 254 19.01 -8.27 -3.30
C LEU A 254 17.85 -7.52 -2.67
N GLN A 255 16.78 -8.22 -2.28
CA GLN A 255 15.65 -7.60 -1.58
C GLN A 255 16.07 -6.87 -0.30
N THR A 256 16.98 -7.46 0.47
CA THR A 256 17.43 -6.85 1.72
C THR A 256 18.33 -5.64 1.43
N ILE A 257 19.18 -5.74 0.40
CA ILE A 257 20.01 -4.63 -0.08
C ILE A 257 19.11 -3.47 -0.51
N TRP A 258 18.11 -3.70 -1.36
CA TRP A 258 17.19 -2.65 -1.80
C TRP A 258 16.39 -2.04 -0.66
N LYS A 259 15.95 -2.84 0.32
CA LYS A 259 15.25 -2.31 1.50
C LYS A 259 16.16 -1.45 2.37
N LEU A 260 17.42 -1.86 2.59
CA LEU A 260 18.40 -1.07 3.35
C LEU A 260 18.76 0.24 2.64
N LEU A 261 19.03 0.17 1.34
CA LEU A 261 19.28 1.37 0.53
C LEU A 261 18.04 2.27 0.50
N GLY A 262 16.85 1.68 0.34
CA GLY A 262 15.58 2.39 0.41
C GLY A 262 15.38 3.11 1.75
N SER A 263 15.66 2.44 2.88
CA SER A 263 15.62 3.07 4.21
C SER A 263 16.57 4.25 4.32
N SER A 264 17.77 4.14 3.72
CA SER A 264 18.75 5.22 3.75
C SER A 264 18.37 6.43 2.90
N LEU A 265 17.63 6.19 1.81
CA LEU A 265 17.12 7.22 0.91
C LEU A 265 15.78 7.81 1.38
N GLY A 266 15.17 7.26 2.44
CA GLY A 266 13.82 7.60 2.88
C GLY A 266 12.71 7.03 1.99
N LEU A 267 13.00 6.05 1.15
CA LEU A 267 12.09 5.41 0.19
C LEU A 267 11.50 4.09 0.71
N PHE A 268 11.93 3.62 1.88
CA PHE A 268 11.41 2.43 2.54
C PHE A 268 11.31 2.69 4.04
N SER A 269 10.24 2.19 4.68
CA SER A 269 10.07 2.27 6.12
C SER A 269 9.80 0.90 6.71
N ARG A 270 10.43 0.61 7.85
CA ARG A 270 10.19 -0.59 8.66
C ARG A 270 9.14 -0.37 9.76
N ARG A 271 8.52 0.81 9.78
CA ARG A 271 7.54 1.17 10.80
C ARG A 271 6.26 0.33 10.67
N PRO A 272 5.64 -0.11 11.79
CA PRO A 272 4.39 -0.87 11.75
C PRO A 272 3.25 -0.20 10.98
N GLN A 273 3.22 1.14 10.98
CA GLN A 273 2.22 1.92 10.25
C GLN A 273 2.31 1.74 8.74
N GLN A 274 3.47 1.33 8.22
CA GLN A 274 3.74 1.17 6.79
C GLN A 274 3.75 -0.30 6.35
N VAL A 275 3.19 -1.21 7.17
CA VAL A 275 3.22 -2.67 6.88
C VAL A 275 2.52 -3.01 5.56
N LEU A 276 1.43 -2.32 5.20
CA LEU A 276 0.74 -2.54 3.93
C LEU A 276 1.62 -2.14 2.74
N SER A 277 2.20 -0.93 2.76
CA SER A 277 3.14 -0.50 1.72
C SER A 277 4.37 -1.42 1.67
N ALA A 278 4.96 -1.76 2.81
CA ALA A 278 6.10 -2.66 2.88
C ALA A 278 5.79 -4.05 2.31
N SER A 279 4.55 -4.53 2.45
CA SER A 279 4.09 -5.80 1.88
C SER A 279 3.98 -5.73 0.35
N HIS A 280 3.39 -4.67 -0.20
CA HIS A 280 3.37 -4.44 -1.66
C HIS A 280 4.78 -4.31 -2.23
N GLN A 281 5.63 -3.51 -1.58
CA GLN A 281 7.03 -3.37 -1.96
C GLN A 281 7.77 -4.71 -1.97
N ALA A 282 7.54 -5.58 -0.97
CA ALA A 282 8.15 -6.89 -0.92
C ALA A 282 7.75 -7.78 -2.12
N ILE A 283 6.49 -7.72 -2.56
CA ILE A 283 6.02 -8.49 -3.73
C ILE A 283 6.75 -8.03 -5.00
N TRP A 284 6.79 -6.72 -5.25
CA TRP A 284 7.41 -6.18 -6.47
C TRP A 284 8.93 -6.32 -6.48
N LEU A 285 9.60 -6.12 -5.33
CA LEU A 285 11.03 -6.39 -5.20
C LEU A 285 11.32 -7.89 -5.40
N GLY A 286 10.47 -8.80 -4.92
CA GLY A 286 10.62 -10.23 -5.18
C GLY A 286 10.55 -10.56 -6.67
N LYS A 287 9.60 -9.96 -7.40
CA LYS A 287 9.49 -10.12 -8.86
C LYS A 287 10.69 -9.52 -9.59
N ALA A 288 11.18 -8.35 -9.17
CA ALA A 288 12.39 -7.73 -9.71
C ALA A 288 13.64 -8.62 -9.54
N GLU A 289 13.80 -9.26 -8.38
CA GLU A 289 14.88 -10.21 -8.13
C GLU A 289 14.78 -11.43 -9.04
N GLN A 290 13.58 -11.96 -9.28
CA GLN A 290 13.37 -13.09 -10.19
C GLN A 290 13.70 -12.73 -11.64
N ILE A 291 13.36 -11.53 -12.11
CA ILE A 291 13.75 -11.03 -13.44
C ILE A 291 15.28 -10.97 -13.54
N LEU A 292 15.96 -10.38 -12.55
CA LEU A 292 17.43 -10.28 -12.53
C LEU A 292 18.15 -11.63 -12.36
N ALA A 293 17.46 -12.63 -11.82
CA ALA A 293 17.96 -14.01 -11.73
C ALA A 293 17.66 -14.82 -13.00
N GLY A 294 16.89 -14.29 -13.95
CA GLY A 294 16.43 -15.00 -15.15
C GLY A 294 15.40 -16.10 -14.87
N SER A 295 14.79 -16.12 -13.68
CA SER A 295 13.81 -17.13 -13.28
C SER A 295 12.37 -16.74 -13.57
N CYS A 296 12.12 -15.49 -13.98
CA CYS A 296 10.81 -15.00 -14.38
C CYS A 296 10.91 -14.14 -15.65
N ASP A 297 9.93 -14.30 -16.54
CA ASP A 297 9.82 -13.49 -17.75
C ASP A 297 9.32 -12.08 -17.41
N GLN A 298 10.07 -11.08 -17.88
CA GLN A 298 9.75 -9.66 -17.72
C GLN A 298 8.38 -9.31 -18.33
N SER A 299 7.98 -9.96 -19.42
CA SER A 299 6.70 -9.70 -20.09
C SER A 299 5.51 -10.10 -19.21
N PHE A 300 5.63 -11.23 -18.51
CA PHE A 300 4.61 -11.69 -17.55
C PHE A 300 4.46 -10.69 -16.39
N VAL A 301 5.57 -10.28 -15.77
CA VAL A 301 5.54 -9.33 -14.66
C VAL A 301 5.00 -7.96 -15.09
N THR A 302 5.34 -7.53 -16.31
CA THR A 302 4.84 -6.27 -16.87
C THR A 302 3.31 -6.29 -17.06
N ARG A 303 2.72 -7.44 -17.42
CA ARG A 303 1.26 -7.58 -17.50
C ARG A 303 0.60 -7.49 -16.12
N GLU A 304 1.18 -8.12 -15.11
CA GLU A 304 0.68 -8.00 -13.73
C GLU A 304 0.81 -6.56 -13.21
N ALA A 305 1.92 -5.89 -13.50
CA ALA A 305 2.12 -4.48 -13.17
C ALA A 305 1.05 -3.61 -13.82
N SER A 306 0.72 -3.83 -15.10
CA SER A 306 -0.35 -3.11 -15.79
C SER A 306 -1.71 -3.27 -15.11
N GLN A 307 -2.06 -4.49 -14.68
CA GLN A 307 -3.31 -4.76 -13.97
C GLN A 307 -3.34 -4.11 -12.58
N PHE A 308 -2.20 -4.12 -11.89
CA PHE A 308 -2.07 -3.48 -10.57
C PHE A 308 -2.19 -1.96 -10.69
N LEU A 309 -1.47 -1.37 -11.65
CA LEU A 309 -1.46 0.07 -11.93
C LEU A 309 -2.80 0.58 -12.52
N ALA A 310 -3.69 -0.31 -12.95
CA ALA A 310 -5.06 0.07 -13.26
C ALA A 310 -5.87 0.49 -12.02
N ARG A 311 -5.39 0.14 -10.81
CA ARG A 311 -6.06 0.40 -9.53
C ARG A 311 -5.27 1.33 -8.61
N PHE A 312 -3.97 1.46 -8.83
CA PHE A 312 -3.05 2.20 -7.97
C PHE A 312 -2.12 3.05 -8.83
N ASP A 313 -1.72 4.24 -8.35
CA ASP A 313 -0.82 5.11 -9.10
C ASP A 313 0.65 4.67 -9.06
N SER A 314 1.01 3.79 -8.11
CA SER A 314 2.35 3.24 -7.96
C SER A 314 2.30 1.74 -7.67
N LEU A 315 3.44 1.05 -7.76
CA LEU A 315 3.57 -0.36 -7.41
C LEU A 315 3.65 -0.57 -5.89
N SER A 316 4.19 0.39 -5.14
CA SER A 316 4.45 0.26 -3.71
C SER A 316 3.32 0.70 -2.80
N SER A 317 2.47 1.60 -3.29
CA SER A 317 1.44 2.30 -2.53
C SER A 317 0.34 2.78 -3.48
N GLN A 318 -0.77 3.24 -2.93
CA GLN A 318 -1.84 3.82 -3.72
C GLN A 318 -1.42 5.14 -4.39
N TRP A 319 -0.56 5.96 -3.77
CA TRP A 319 -0.18 7.31 -4.27
C TRP A 319 1.31 7.65 -4.14
N GLU A 320 2.09 6.83 -3.45
CA GLU A 320 3.46 7.14 -3.02
C GLU A 320 4.50 6.32 -3.78
N VAL A 321 5.48 6.98 -4.39
CA VAL A 321 6.55 6.29 -5.10
C VAL A 321 7.65 5.89 -4.13
N CYS A 322 7.88 4.58 -3.99
CA CYS A 322 8.88 4.03 -3.07
C CYS A 322 10.03 3.34 -3.81
N VAL A 323 10.90 2.64 -3.07
CA VAL A 323 12.07 1.96 -3.66
C VAL A 323 11.69 0.88 -4.68
N ALA A 324 10.56 0.19 -4.48
CA ALA A 324 10.09 -0.82 -5.43
C ALA A 324 9.78 -0.23 -6.81
N ASP A 325 9.22 0.97 -6.85
CA ASP A 325 8.91 1.64 -8.10
C ASP A 325 10.17 1.99 -8.88
N ILE A 326 11.17 2.57 -8.21
CA ILE A 326 12.43 2.99 -8.82
C ILE A 326 13.21 1.77 -9.33
N VAL A 327 13.28 0.70 -8.52
CA VAL A 327 13.95 -0.54 -8.91
C VAL A 327 13.24 -1.16 -10.10
N PHE A 328 11.93 -1.35 -10.04
CA PHE A 328 11.19 -1.99 -11.14
C PHE A 328 11.26 -1.17 -12.43
N ARG A 329 11.13 0.16 -12.32
CA ARG A 329 11.26 1.08 -13.47
C ARG A 329 12.58 0.90 -14.18
N SER A 330 13.68 0.78 -13.44
CA SER A 330 15.02 0.65 -14.00
C SER A 330 15.29 -0.65 -14.75
N LEU A 331 14.44 -1.67 -14.57
CA LEU A 331 14.50 -2.93 -15.32
C LEU A 331 13.77 -2.84 -16.67
N LEU A 332 12.89 -1.85 -16.84
CA LEU A 332 12.11 -1.70 -18.06
C LEU A 332 12.87 -0.94 -19.14
N ASN A 333 12.82 -1.49 -20.36
CA ASN A 333 13.28 -0.81 -21.56
C ASN A 333 12.13 0.03 -22.14
N LEU A 334 12.24 1.36 -22.08
CA LEU A 334 11.22 2.25 -22.66
C LEU A 334 11.18 2.22 -24.20
N GLY A 335 12.18 1.61 -24.84
CA GLY A 335 12.17 1.42 -26.30
C GLY A 335 11.22 0.31 -26.76
N GLU A 336 10.72 -0.51 -25.84
CA GLU A 336 9.79 -1.61 -26.14
C GLU A 336 8.33 -1.18 -25.93
N HIS A 337 7.42 -1.86 -26.63
CA HIS A 337 5.98 -1.63 -26.45
C HIS A 337 5.53 -2.11 -25.06
N LEU A 338 5.33 -1.17 -24.14
CA LEU A 338 4.81 -1.41 -22.80
C LEU A 338 3.28 -1.21 -22.76
N PRO A 339 2.57 -1.90 -21.87
CA PRO A 339 1.16 -1.59 -21.61
C PRO A 339 0.98 -0.14 -21.14
N ASN A 340 -0.10 0.52 -21.59
CA ASN A 340 -0.35 1.94 -21.34
C ASN A 340 -0.18 2.36 -19.86
N ASN A 341 -0.71 1.59 -18.91
CA ASN A 341 -0.59 1.91 -17.49
C ASN A 341 0.87 1.89 -17.00
N VAL A 342 1.67 0.96 -17.50
CA VAL A 342 3.10 0.84 -17.17
C VAL A 342 3.88 1.99 -17.81
N GLU A 343 3.55 2.36 -19.05
CA GLU A 343 4.20 3.49 -19.72
C GLU A 343 3.92 4.82 -19.01
N LEU A 344 2.66 5.08 -18.66
CA LEU A 344 2.26 6.28 -17.91
C LEU A 344 2.94 6.34 -16.55
N TRP A 345 2.91 5.23 -15.79
CA TRP A 345 3.60 5.12 -14.52
C TRP A 345 5.12 5.35 -14.70
N ALA A 346 5.75 4.72 -15.69
CA ALA A 346 7.18 4.84 -15.93
C ALA A 346 7.61 6.28 -16.25
N LYS A 347 6.82 6.99 -17.07
CA LYS A 347 7.01 8.42 -17.34
C LYS A 347 6.87 9.28 -16.09
N LYS A 348 5.89 8.99 -15.22
CA LYS A 348 5.75 9.66 -13.91
C LYS A 348 6.99 9.43 -13.04
N ILE A 349 7.50 8.20 -12.97
CA ILE A 349 8.70 7.89 -12.20
C ILE A 349 9.93 8.61 -12.75
N ASP A 350 10.11 8.62 -14.07
CA ASP A 350 11.25 9.31 -14.69
C ASP A 350 11.24 10.80 -14.37
N ALA A 351 10.08 11.45 -14.45
CA ALA A 351 9.91 12.87 -14.11
C ALA A 351 10.27 13.19 -12.65
N LEU A 352 10.18 12.21 -11.75
CA LEU A 352 10.50 12.39 -10.33
C LEU A 352 11.98 12.14 -9.97
N ILE A 353 12.72 11.42 -10.81
CA ILE A 353 14.11 11.02 -10.54
C ILE A 353 15.13 11.98 -11.22
N VAL A 354 14.69 12.84 -12.15
CA VAL A 354 15.54 13.90 -12.74
C VAL A 354 15.97 14.89 -11.67
#